data_AF-A0AAW9EEU2-F1
#
_entry.id   AF-A0AAW9EEU2-F1
#
_cell.length_a   1.000
_cell.length_b   1.000
_cell.length_c   1.000
_cell.angle_alpha   90.00
_cell.angle_beta   90.00
_cell.angle_gamma   90.00
#
_symmetry.space_group_name_H-M   'P 1'
#
loop_
_entity.id
_entity.type
_entity.pdbx_description
1 polymer ?
#
loop_
_entity_poly.entity_id
_entity_poly.type
_entity_poly.pdbx_seq_one_letter_code
_entity_poly.pdbx_strand_id
1 'polypeptide(L)'
;AEMLKNSHSVIITPGYGMAVAQAQYPVAEITEKLRARGIKVRFGIHPVAGRLPGHMNVLLAEAKVPYDIVLEMDEINDDFADTDTV
;
A
#
# COMPACT_ATOMS: atom_id res chain seq x y z
N ALA A 1 6.03 -1.75 15.34
CA ALA A 1 4.89 -0.84 15.10
C ALA A 1 5.21 0.63 15.42
N GLU A 2 6.19 0.93 16.27
CA GLU A 2 6.54 2.30 16.65
C GLU A 2 7.03 3.13 15.45
N MET A 3 7.83 2.52 14.56
CA MET A 3 8.30 3.13 13.31
C MET A 3 7.16 3.69 12.45
N LEU A 4 6.13 2.87 12.17
CA LEU A 4 4.95 3.31 11.43
C LEU A 4 4.16 4.42 12.14
N LYS A 5 4.12 4.41 13.48
CA LYS A 5 3.39 5.43 14.26
C LYS A 5 4.11 6.78 14.28
N ASN A 6 5.44 6.77 14.11
CA ASN A 6 6.28 7.96 14.14
C ASN A 6 6.58 8.50 12.74
N SER A 7 6.13 7.81 11.68
CA SER A 7 6.28 8.25 10.28
C SER A 7 5.25 9.32 9.94
N HIS A 8 5.64 10.31 9.13
CA HIS A 8 4.71 11.25 8.49
C HIS A 8 4.18 10.70 7.17
N SER A 9 4.94 9.84 6.51
CA SER A 9 4.65 9.24 5.21
C SER A 9 5.00 7.75 5.18
N VAL A 10 4.13 6.94 4.57
CA VAL A 10 4.31 5.49 4.42
C VAL A 10 3.91 5.09 3.00
N ILE A 11 4.76 4.31 2.33
CA ILE A 11 4.43 3.65 1.07
C ILE A 11 4.29 2.15 1.34
N ILE A 12 3.17 1.54 0.97
CA ILE A 12 2.97 0.10 1.07
C ILE A 12 3.18 -0.51 -0.32
N THR A 13 4.07 -1.48 -0.43
CA THR A 13 4.35 -2.20 -1.69
C THR A 13 3.85 -3.65 -1.62
N PRO A 14 2.57 -3.91 -1.94
CA PRO A 14 2.01 -5.26 -1.84
C PRO A 14 2.60 -6.18 -2.94
N GLY A 15 2.77 -7.44 -2.59
CA GLY A 15 3.27 -8.46 -3.50
C GLY A 15 2.53 -9.77 -3.37
N TYR A 16 3.04 -10.80 -4.05
CA TYR A 16 2.39 -12.12 -4.09
C TYR A 16 2.13 -12.72 -2.69
N GLY A 17 2.99 -12.45 -1.71
CA GLY A 17 2.79 -12.91 -0.33
C GLY A 17 1.48 -12.41 0.30
N MET A 18 1.05 -11.20 -0.01
CA MET A 18 -0.24 -10.67 0.47
C MET A 18 -1.42 -11.49 -0.09
N ALA A 19 -1.36 -11.86 -1.38
CA ALA A 19 -2.38 -12.69 -2.00
C ALA A 19 -2.43 -14.11 -1.40
N VAL A 20 -1.26 -14.73 -1.20
CA VAL A 20 -1.16 -16.07 -0.61
C VAL A 20 -1.72 -16.09 0.82
N ALA A 21 -1.45 -15.05 1.60
CA ALA A 21 -1.90 -14.94 2.97
C ALA A 21 -3.32 -14.36 3.12
N GLN A 22 -3.97 -13.94 2.03
CA GLN A 22 -5.23 -13.21 2.05
C GLN A 22 -5.21 -12.00 3.01
N ALA A 23 -4.09 -11.27 3.00
CA ALA A 23 -3.80 -10.22 3.97
C ALA A 23 -4.33 -8.83 3.56
N GLN A 24 -5.12 -8.73 2.48
CA GLN A 24 -5.64 -7.45 1.98
C GLN A 24 -6.51 -6.72 3.01
N TYR A 25 -7.33 -7.44 3.79
CA TYR A 25 -8.19 -6.80 4.81
C TYR A 25 -7.40 -6.25 6.00
N PRO A 26 -6.46 -7.00 6.62
CA PRO A 26 -5.55 -6.43 7.62
C PRO A 26 -4.75 -5.23 7.12
N VAL A 27 -4.28 -5.26 5.87
CA VAL A 27 -3.54 -4.14 5.26
C VAL A 27 -4.43 -2.90 5.09
N ALA A 28 -5.68 -3.08 4.67
CA ALA A 28 -6.67 -2.00 4.61
C ALA A 28 -6.94 -1.41 6.01
N GLU A 29 -7.13 -2.25 7.03
CA GLU A 29 -7.34 -1.81 8.42
C GLU A 29 -6.15 -1.02 8.98
N ILE A 30 -4.92 -1.47 8.69
CA ILE A 30 -3.70 -0.73 9.06
C ILE A 30 -3.66 0.62 8.36
N THR A 31 -4.00 0.67 7.07
CA THR A 31 -4.03 1.90 6.28
C THR A 31 -5.03 2.90 6.87
N GLU A 32 -6.24 2.47 7.20
CA GLU A 32 -7.25 3.31 7.86
C GLU A 32 -6.74 3.88 9.19
N LYS A 33 -6.14 3.03 10.03
CA LYS A 33 -5.59 3.45 11.34
C LYS A 33 -4.45 4.46 11.22
N LEU A 34 -3.59 4.32 10.20
CA LEU A 34 -2.49 5.26 9.95
C LEU A 34 -3.03 6.58 9.40
N ARG A 35 -3.96 6.54 8.44
CA ARG A 35 -4.60 7.76 7.89
C ARG A 35 -5.39 8.52 8.94
N ALA A 36 -6.09 7.83 9.85
CA ALA A 36 -6.80 8.44 10.97
C ALA A 36 -5.86 9.21 11.92
N ARG A 37 -4.56 8.92 11.91
CA ARG A 37 -3.52 9.64 12.66
C ARG A 37 -2.89 10.79 11.86
N GLY A 38 -3.37 11.05 10.65
CA GLY A 38 -2.82 12.08 9.76
C GLY A 38 -1.57 11.64 8.99
N ILE A 39 -1.23 10.35 8.98
CA ILE A 39 -0.07 9.81 8.26
C ILE A 39 -0.45 9.68 6.77
N LYS A 40 0.42 10.17 5.88
CA LYS A 40 0.24 10.04 4.42
C LYS A 40 0.56 8.60 4.00
N VAL A 41 -0.46 7.79 3.75
CA VAL A 41 -0.30 6.41 3.27
C VAL A 41 -0.62 6.33 1.78
N ARG A 42 0.28 5.74 1.00
CA ARG A 42 0.13 5.44 -0.43
C ARG A 42 0.49 3.98 -0.70
N PHE A 43 -0.06 3.40 -1.76
CA PHE A 43 0.31 2.09 -2.27
C PHE A 43 1.08 2.25 -3.57
N GLY A 44 2.23 1.57 -3.67
CA GLY A 44 2.99 1.47 -4.91
C GLY A 44 2.80 0.10 -5.54
N ILE A 45 2.24 0.07 -6.75
CA ILE A 45 1.94 -1.18 -7.46
C ILE A 45 2.98 -1.42 -8.55
N HIS A 46 3.71 -2.52 -8.41
CA HIS A 46 4.60 -2.99 -9.48
C HIS A 46 3.76 -3.70 -10.57
N PRO A 47 4.02 -3.47 -11.87
CA PRO A 47 3.18 -3.99 -12.97
C PRO A 47 3.06 -5.52 -13.01
N VAL A 48 4.06 -6.23 -12.46
CA VAL A 48 4.07 -7.70 -12.37
C VAL A 48 3.91 -8.24 -10.93
N ALA A 49 3.46 -7.42 -9.98
CA ALA A 49 3.20 -7.88 -8.61
C ALA A 49 2.10 -8.95 -8.58
N GLY A 50 2.42 -10.13 -8.04
CA GLY A 50 1.50 -11.25 -7.95
C GLY A 50 1.76 -12.34 -8.99
N ARG A 51 0.69 -12.82 -9.64
CA ARG A 51 0.71 -13.94 -10.62
C ARG A 51 -0.18 -13.69 -11.84
N LEU A 52 -0.90 -12.56 -11.83
CA LEU A 52 -1.81 -12.13 -12.89
C LEU A 52 -1.63 -10.62 -13.06
N PRO A 53 -1.81 -10.05 -14.26
CA PRO A 53 -1.84 -8.60 -14.45
C PRO A 53 -2.89 -7.95 -13.54
N GLY A 54 -2.53 -6.86 -12.85
CA GLY A 54 -3.44 -6.13 -11.95
C GLY A 54 -3.85 -6.90 -10.68
N HIS A 55 -3.14 -7.98 -10.31
CA HIS A 55 -3.54 -8.83 -9.18
C HIS A 55 -3.67 -8.05 -7.86
N MET A 56 -2.76 -7.11 -7.59
CA MET A 56 -2.82 -6.30 -6.37
C MET A 56 -3.98 -5.30 -6.41
N ASN A 57 -4.24 -4.67 -7.56
CA ASN A 57 -5.34 -3.71 -7.72
C ASN A 57 -6.69 -4.38 -7.39
N VAL A 58 -6.90 -5.63 -7.85
CA VAL A 58 -8.12 -6.39 -7.56
C VAL A 58 -8.27 -6.68 -6.06
N LEU A 59 -7.21 -7.13 -5.38
CA LEU A 59 -7.26 -7.43 -3.94
C LEU A 59 -7.46 -6.19 -3.08
N LEU A 60 -6.81 -5.07 -3.44
CA LEU A 60 -6.98 -3.80 -2.74
C LEU A 60 -8.40 -3.24 -2.95
N ALA A 61 -8.94 -3.37 -4.16
CA ALA A 61 -10.33 -3.01 -4.46
C ALA A 61 -11.33 -3.86 -3.66
N GLU A 62 -11.10 -5.16 -3.55
CA GLU A 62 -11.90 -6.08 -2.72
C GLU A 62 -11.88 -5.68 -1.25
N ALA A 63 -10.71 -5.26 -0.75
CA ALA A 63 -10.54 -4.74 0.61
C ALA A 63 -11.02 -3.28 0.79
N LYS A 64 -11.61 -2.67 -0.25
CA LYS A 64 -12.14 -1.29 -0.26
C LYS A 64 -11.09 -0.22 0.02
N VAL A 65 -9.84 -0.47 -0.35
CA VAL A 65 -8.79 0.55 -0.31
C VAL A 65 -9.14 1.65 -1.33
N PRO A 66 -9.12 2.94 -0.94
CA PRO A 66 -9.42 4.03 -1.86
C PRO A 66 -8.44 4.09 -3.04
N TYR A 67 -8.96 4.24 -4.26
CA TYR A 67 -8.14 4.25 -5.48
C TYR A 67 -7.21 5.47 -5.59
N ASP A 68 -7.54 6.58 -4.95
CA ASP A 68 -6.73 7.82 -4.94
C ASP A 68 -5.37 7.65 -4.25
N ILE A 69 -5.22 6.60 -3.44
CA ILE A 69 -3.95 6.28 -2.76
C ILE A 69 -3.26 5.06 -3.37
N VAL A 70 -3.74 4.51 -4.48
CA VAL A 70 -3.13 3.40 -5.20
C VAL A 70 -2.49 3.95 -6.47
N LEU A 71 -1.15 3.94 -6.50
CA LEU A 71 -0.36 4.52 -7.56
C LEU A 71 0.42 3.42 -8.30
N GLU A 72 0.53 3.56 -9.60
CA GLU A 72 1.37 2.70 -10.42
C GLU A 72 2.85 3.03 -10.20
N MET A 73 3.73 2.08 -10.52
CA MET A 73 5.17 2.19 -10.27
C MET A 73 5.76 3.52 -10.79
N ASP A 74 5.44 3.90 -12.02
CA ASP A 74 5.98 5.11 -12.66
C ASP A 74 5.49 6.41 -12.01
N GLU A 75 4.37 6.37 -11.30
CA GLU A 75 3.78 7.55 -10.64
C GLU A 75 4.36 7.79 -9.24
N ILE A 76 4.80 6.72 -8.55
CA ILE A 76 5.23 6.77 -7.16
C ILE A 76 6.75 6.60 -6.98
N ASN A 77 7.49 6.23 -8.03
CA ASN A 77 8.90 5.87 -7.90
C ASN A 77 9.77 7.02 -7.32
N ASP A 78 9.48 8.26 -7.74
CA ASP A 78 10.22 9.44 -7.28
C ASP A 78 9.89 9.80 -5.81
N ASP A 79 8.73 9.35 -5.30
CA ASP A 79 8.29 9.62 -3.93
C ASP A 79 9.02 8.76 -2.87
N PHE A 80 9.70 7.69 -3.26
CA PHE A 80 10.36 6.78 -2.32
C PHE A 80 11.51 7.45 -1.55
N ALA A 81 12.25 8.35 -2.19
CA ALA A 81 13.39 9.02 -1.57
C ALA A 81 12.99 9.89 -0.37
N ASP A 82 11.78 10.45 -0.42
CA ASP A 82 11.23 11.35 0.59
C ASP A 82 10.22 10.67 1.54
N THR A 83 10.11 9.33 1.48
CA THR A 83 9.17 8.56 2.31
C THR A 83 9.84 7.99 3.55
N ASP A 84 9.23 8.19 4.73
CA ASP A 84 9.82 7.78 6.01
C ASP A 84 9.88 6.26 6.20
N THR A 85 8.91 5.53 5.66
CA THR A 85 8.82 4.07 5.78
C THR A 85 8.18 3.43 4.55
N VAL A 86 8.74 2.29 4.12
CA VAL A 86 8.27 1.45 3.02
C VAL A 86 8.01 0.03 3.52
#